data_AF-A0A9W9EWP5-F1
#
_entry.id   AF-A0A9W9EWP5-F1
#
_cell.length_a   1.000
_cell.length_b   1.000
_cell.length_c   1.000
_cell.angle_alpha   90.00
_cell.angle_beta   90.00
_cell.angle_gamma   90.00
#
_symmetry.space_group_name_H-M   'P 1'
#
loop_
_entity.id
_entity.type
_entity.pdbx_description
1 polymer ?
#
loop_
_entity_poly.entity_id
_entity_poly.type
_entity_poly.pdbx_seq_one_letter_code
_entity_poly.pdbx_strand_id
1 'polypeptide(L)' 'MLEKDTNEKPSLWMCYGGGGGLGGYGGYDNYVRRVRFFDFDMGPGRVKTYKRLEWGQTEDKIDDMMIVDGGAVKDSSEAY' A
#
# COMPACT_ATOMS: atom_id res chain seq x y z
N MET A 1 -9.21 -0.90 -3.83
CA MET A 1 -9.60 0.53 -3.80
C MET A 1 -8.77 1.19 -2.72
N LEU A 2 -8.08 2.29 -3.03
CA LEU A 2 -7.39 3.08 -2.00
C LEU A 2 -8.44 3.53 -0.98
N GLU A 3 -8.23 3.27 0.31
CA GLU A 3 -9.05 3.93 1.32
C GLU A 3 -8.96 5.44 1.10
N LYS A 4 -10.08 6.14 1.23
CA LYS A 4 -10.10 7.59 1.09
C LYS A 4 -10.05 8.21 2.48
N ASP A 5 -9.32 9.32 2.61
CA ASP A 5 -9.38 10.10 3.83
C ASP A 5 -10.75 10.81 3.97
N THR A 6 -10.95 11.52 5.07
CA THR A 6 -12.18 12.29 5.33
C THR A 6 -12.42 13.43 4.32
N ASN A 7 -11.45 13.72 3.45
CA ASN A 7 -11.53 14.73 2.39
C ASN A 7 -11.55 14.09 0.99
N GLU A 8 -11.87 12.80 0.90
CA GLU A 8 -11.98 12.02 -0.35
C GLU A 8 -10.68 11.89 -1.14
N LYS A 9 -9.53 12.21 -0.55
CA LYS A 9 -8.22 12.05 -1.18
C LYS A 9 -7.70 10.62 -0.99
N PRO A 10 -6.87 10.11 -1.91
CA PRO A 10 -6.12 8.88 -1.69
C PRO A 10 -5.40 8.88 -0.33
N SER A 11 -5.73 7.92 0.54
CA SER A 11 -5.04 7.76 1.83
C SER A 11 -3.58 7.31 1.70
N LEU A 12 -3.15 6.89 0.50
CA LEU A 12 -1.76 6.51 0.27
C LEU A 12 -0.90 7.76 0.12
N TRP A 13 -0.44 8.26 1.27
CA TRP A 13 0.68 9.19 1.32
C TRP A 13 1.98 8.41 1.16
N MET A 14 2.70 8.64 0.07
CA MET A 14 4.11 8.22 -0.09
C MET A 14 5.02 9.09 0.80
N CYS A 15 4.75 9.11 2.11
CA CYS A 15 5.66 9.74 3.05
C CYS A 15 6.94 8.90 3.11
N TYR A 16 8.08 9.58 2.97
CA TYR A 16 9.42 9.10 3.32
C TYR A 16 9.49 8.43 4.71
N GLY A 17 8.50 8.70 5.59
CA GLY A 17 8.32 8.10 6.91
C GLY A 17 7.31 6.94 7.00
N GLY A 18 6.84 6.34 5.89
CA GLY A 18 5.90 5.21 5.91
C GLY A 18 6.40 3.98 6.70
N GLY A 19 7.72 3.85 6.89
CA GLY A 19 8.35 2.86 7.77
C GLY A 19 8.52 3.29 9.24
N GLY A 20 8.22 4.55 9.57
CA GLY A 20 8.40 5.14 10.91
C GLY A 20 7.11 5.37 11.70
N GLY A 21 5.94 5.04 11.16
CA GLY A 21 4.67 5.10 11.88
C GLY A 21 4.50 3.97 12.90
N LEU A 22 3.43 4.03 13.71
CA LEU A 22 3.08 3.04 14.75
C LEU A 22 3.06 1.56 14.29
N GLY A 23 3.14 1.28 12.98
CA GLY A 23 3.34 -0.06 12.42
C GLY A 23 4.64 -0.76 12.87
N GLY A 24 5.61 -0.04 13.44
CA GLY A 24 6.79 -0.63 14.09
C GLY A 24 6.52 -1.21 15.48
N TYR A 25 5.53 -0.70 16.21
CA TYR A 25 5.12 -1.21 17.53
C TYR A 25 4.08 -2.32 17.37
N GLY A 26 4.52 -3.46 16.82
CA GLY A 26 3.73 -4.69 16.83
C GLY A 26 3.48 -5.16 18.26
N GLY A 27 2.26 -5.62 18.52
CA GLY A 27 1.89 -6.27 19.79
C GLY A 27 0.90 -5.50 20.68
N TYR A 28 0.52 -4.26 20.36
CA TYR A 28 -0.60 -3.59 21.04
C TYR A 28 -1.94 -3.99 20.39
N ASP A 29 -2.93 -4.33 21.21
CA ASP A 29 -4.30 -4.69 20.78
C ASP A 29 -4.39 -5.75 19.65
N ASN A 30 -3.55 -6.79 19.73
CA ASN A 30 -3.45 -7.84 18.70
C ASN A 30 -3.11 -7.34 17.29
N TYR A 31 -2.53 -6.14 17.17
CA TYR A 31 -2.09 -5.62 15.88
C TYR A 31 -0.84 -6.37 15.39
N VAL A 32 -1.00 -7.05 14.25
CA VAL A 32 0.09 -7.69 13.53
C VAL A 32 0.80 -6.65 12.65
N ARG A 33 2.13 -6.54 12.77
CA ARG A 33 2.91 -5.59 11.95
C ARG A 33 2.71 -5.89 10.47
N ARG A 34 2.79 -4.83 9.65
CA ARG A 34 2.61 -4.90 8.21
C ARG A 34 3.77 -4.21 7.52
N VAL A 35 4.29 -4.84 6.46
CA VAL A 35 5.29 -4.26 5.57
C VAL A 35 4.65 -4.00 4.23
N ARG A 36 4.86 -2.80 3.67
CA ARG A 36 4.41 -2.46 2.32
C ARG A 36 5.52 -2.66 1.31
N PHE A 37 5.22 -3.44 0.28
CA PHE A 37 6.10 -3.72 -0.85
C PHE A 37 5.72 -2.85 -2.04
N PHE A 38 6.69 -2.59 -2.92
CA PHE A 38 6.50 -1.92 -4.20
C PHE A 38 7.15 -2.78 -5.28
N ASP A 39 6.31 -3.33 -6.16
CA ASP A 39 6.76 -4.11 -7.32
C ASP A 39 6.82 -3.17 -8.52
N PHE A 40 7.99 -3.09 -9.16
CA PHE A 40 8.22 -2.25 -10.34
C PHE A 40 8.31 -3.13 -11.58
N ASP A 41 7.46 -2.86 -12.56
CA ASP A 41 7.51 -3.49 -13.89
C ASP A 41 7.85 -2.41 -14.93
N MET A 42 9.12 -2.38 -15.33
CA MET A 42 9.68 -1.31 -16.15
C MET A 42 9.26 -1.38 -17.62
N GLY A 43 8.82 -2.55 -18.11
CA GLY A 43 8.41 -2.72 -19.52
C GLY A 43 7.17 -1.87 -19.87
N PRO A 44 6.02 -2.12 -19.23
CA PRO A 44 4.82 -1.32 -19.38
C PRO A 44 4.80 -0.06 -18.49
N GLY A 45 5.87 0.20 -17.71
CA GLY A 45 5.94 1.36 -16.81
C GLY A 45 4.90 1.30 -15.69
N ARG A 46 4.83 0.18 -14.97
CA ARG A 46 3.86 -0.07 -13.89
C ARG A 46 4.52 -0.11 -12.52
N VAL A 47 3.79 0.37 -11.53
CA VAL A 47 4.13 0.18 -10.11
C VAL A 47 2.92 -0.36 -9.38
N LYS A 48 3.09 -1.52 -8.75
CA LYS A 48 2.11 -2.11 -7.84
C LYS A 48 2.60 -2.04 -6.41
N THR A 49 1.68 -2.05 -5.46
CA THR A 49 2.02 -2.05 -4.05
C THR A 49 1.01 -2.85 -3.25
N TYR A 50 1.49 -3.60 -2.26
CA TYR A 50 0.68 -4.41 -1.35
C TYR A 50 1.32 -4.44 0.04
N LYS A 51 0.52 -4.82 1.04
CA LYS A 51 0.96 -5.11 2.41
C LYS A 51 1.08 -6.62 2.60
N ARG A 52 2.04 -7.04 3.42
CA ARG A 52 2.12 -8.38 4.01
C ARG A 52 2.17 -8.29 5.52
N LEU A 53 1.66 -9.32 6.19
CA LEU A 53 1.72 -9.46 7.64
C LEU A 53 3.06 -10.05 8.09
N GLU A 54 3.52 -9.63 9.26
CA GLU A 54 4.69 -10.24 9.94
C GLU A 54 4.39 -11.68 10.40
N TRP A 55 3.13 -11.98 10.78
CA TRP A 55 2.74 -13.26 11.35
C TRP A 55 1.32 -13.68 10.88
N GLY A 56 1.04 -14.98 10.92
CA GLY A 56 -0.24 -15.56 10.47
C GLY A 56 -0.24 -15.86 8.98
N GLN A 57 -1.13 -15.20 8.22
CA GLN A 57 -1.23 -15.37 6.76
C GLN A 57 -0.14 -14.54 6.03
N THR A 58 1.12 -14.94 6.16
CA THR A 58 2.27 -14.17 5.68
C THR A 58 2.40 -14.10 4.16
N GLU A 59 1.79 -15.04 3.42
CA GLU A 59 1.84 -15.08 1.96
C GLU A 59 0.81 -14.16 1.28
N ASP A 60 -0.24 -13.78 2.02
CA ASP A 60 -1.34 -12.99 1.47
C ASP A 60 -0.87 -11.58 1.10
N LYS A 61 -1.26 -11.13 -0.09
CA LYS A 61 -1.12 -9.73 -0.51
C LYS A 61 -2.38 -8.98 -0.11
N ILE A 62 -2.26 -8.17 0.93
CA ILE A 62 -3.36 -7.34 1.45
C ILE A 62 -3.25 -5.95 0.82
N ASP A 63 -4.37 -5.32 0.50
CA ASP A 63 -4.38 -3.94 -0.01
C ASP A 63 -3.47 -3.81 -1.25
N ASP A 64 -3.64 -4.74 -2.19
CA ASP A 64 -2.95 -4.80 -3.47
C ASP A 64 -3.54 -3.75 -4.42
N MET A 65 -2.66 -2.91 -4.97
CA MET A 65 -3.01 -1.72 -5.71
C MET A 65 -2.02 -1.47 -6.84
N MET A 66 -2.54 -1.01 -7.98
CA MET A 66 -1.73 -0.41 -9.04
C MET A 66 -1.75 1.12 -8.83
N ILE A 67 -0.58 1.70 -8.63
CA ILE A 67 -0.42 3.15 -8.38
C ILE A 67 0.19 3.88 -9.56
N VAL A 68 0.82 3.16 -10.48
CA VAL A 68 1.29 3.67 -11.78
C VAL A 68 0.97 2.64 -12.85
N ASP A 69 0.44 3.10 -13.98
CA ASP A 69 0.25 2.29 -15.20
C ASP A 69 0.60 3.11 -16.43
N GLY A 70 1.39 2.53 -17.35
CA GLY A 70 1.85 3.24 -18.55
C GLY A 70 2.66 4.51 -18.24
N GLY A 71 3.31 4.57 -17.08
CA GLY A 71 4.03 5.77 -16.61
C GLY A 71 3.13 6.89 -16.05
N ALA A 72 1.81 6.70 -15.96
CA ALA A 72 0.88 7.65 -15.38
C ALA A 72 0.46 7.23 -13.95
N VAL A 73 0.40 8.19 -13.04
CA VAL A 73 -0.11 7.96 -11.67
C VAL A 73 -1.60 7.63 -11.75
N LYS A 74 -2.00 6.55 -11.09
CA LYS A 74 -3.40 6.13 -10.99
C LYS A 74 -4.01 6.62 -9.69
N ASP A 75 -5.05 7.44 -9.81
CA ASP A 75 -5.88 7.82 -8.69
C ASP A 75 -6.87 6.69 -8.36
N SER A 76 -7.32 6.70 -7.11
CA SER A 76 -8.39 5.89 -6.53
C SER A 76 -9.73 5.93 -7.28
N SER A 77 -9.91 6.88 -8.21
CA SER A 77 -11.16 7.15 -8.94
C SER A 77 -11.24 6.55 -10.34
N GLU A 78 -10.12 6.12 -10.95
CA GLU A 78 -10.06 5.70 -12.36
C GLU A 78 -10.10 4.18 -12.58
N ALA A 79 -10.36 3.38 -11.54
CA ALA A 79 -10.55 1.95 -11.66
C ALA A 79 -12.05 1.62 -11.79
N TYR A 80 -12.65 1.94 -12.94
CA TYR A 80 -13.98 1.47 -13.37
C TYR A 80 -13.87 0.81 -14.75
#